data_AF-A0AAV8XCF8-F1
#
_entry.id   AF-A0AAV8XCF8-F1
#
_cell.length_a   1.000
_cell.length_b   1.000
_cell.length_c   1.000
_cell.angle_alpha   90.00
_cell.angle_beta   90.00
_cell.angle_gamma   90.00
#
_symmetry.space_group_name_H-M   'P 1'
#
loop_
_entity.id
_entity.type
_entity.pdbx_description
1 polymer ?
#
loop_
_entity_poly.entity_id
_entity_poly.type
_entity_poly.pdbx_seq_one_letter_code
_entity_poly.pdbx_strand_id
1 'polypeptide(L)'
;MSGRRFEQLLRAFNCTKERENTDRLNKVSEVLRILIKNYQNAYSPNEALSLDESLLLHRGRLSSKQYIKGKKAKYGIKFFKLCSPNGYIHNIEIYKGKQAVHPETTKLHSLVFRLMEHFLDKGHHLVVDNYYNSVPLSNKLLQRKTHTTGTLRSHRRGNPKNVTSKKLNKGDHIWLRQRKVYVSKWKDKRDVLCITTKYHPKIIEVRNSYGEIQQKPREISEYNLNMSGVERADQLTSYYSSSRKSVRWYKKIVIHLLDITVINSFLLFREIHKNTKIKNIKLLEFRESLIRSLLDISPDMKDGRQLVRKGALNCSRSKRSTPSNETCPLEHILEKIPVPENYARKATS
;
A
#
# COMPACT_ATOMS: atom_id res chain seq x y z
N MET A 1 14.74 -17.61 18.19
CA MET A 1 13.83 -18.70 17.76
C MET A 1 14.51 -19.57 16.73
N SER A 2 14.34 -20.90 16.76
CA SER A 2 14.90 -21.80 15.74
C SER A 2 14.16 -21.68 14.40
N GLY A 3 14.85 -21.97 13.29
CA GLY A 3 14.23 -21.96 11.95
C GLY A 3 13.02 -22.89 11.82
N ARG A 4 13.11 -24.09 12.40
CA ARG A 4 12.00 -25.06 12.43
C ARG A 4 10.77 -24.52 13.15
N ARG A 5 10.97 -23.85 14.30
CA ARG A 5 9.86 -23.22 15.03
C ARG A 5 9.24 -22.08 14.23
N PHE A 6 10.06 -21.25 13.58
CA PHE A 6 9.57 -20.19 12.69
C PHE A 6 8.70 -20.74 11.57
N GLU A 7 9.11 -21.82 10.90
CA GLU A 7 8.31 -22.45 9.86
C GLU A 7 7.00 -23.04 10.39
N GLN A 8 7.02 -23.69 11.55
CA GLN A 8 5.81 -24.22 12.19
C GLN A 8 4.81 -23.11 12.49
N LEU A 9 5.26 -22.02 13.11
CA LEU A 9 4.42 -20.85 13.38
C LEU A 9 3.89 -20.25 12.08
N LEU A 10 4.75 -20.07 11.08
CA LEU A 10 4.34 -19.53 9.79
C LEU A 10 3.32 -20.43 9.11
N ARG A 11 3.40 -21.76 9.24
CA ARG A 11 2.40 -22.71 8.72
C ARG A 11 1.06 -22.60 9.44
N ALA A 12 1.06 -22.49 10.76
CA ALA A 12 -0.14 -22.39 11.60
C ALA A 12 -0.81 -20.99 11.57
N PHE A 13 -0.08 -19.94 11.17
CA PHE A 13 -0.57 -18.57 11.19
C PHE A 13 -1.91 -18.38 10.45
N ASN A 14 -2.89 -17.81 11.16
CA ASN A 14 -4.23 -17.51 10.69
C ASN A 14 -4.75 -16.24 11.39
N CYS A 15 -5.52 -15.42 10.68
CA CYS A 15 -6.10 -14.17 11.19
C CYS A 15 -7.65 -14.18 11.13
N THR A 16 -8.25 -15.32 10.82
CA THR A 16 -9.71 -15.46 10.70
C THR A 16 -10.29 -15.85 12.05
N LYS A 17 -11.26 -15.08 12.56
CA LYS A 17 -12.03 -15.44 13.77
C LYS A 17 -13.19 -16.39 13.45
N GLU A 18 -13.97 -16.08 12.42
CA GLU A 18 -15.19 -16.82 12.06
C GLU A 18 -14.99 -17.65 10.79
N ARG A 19 -15.39 -18.93 10.83
CA ARG A 19 -15.20 -19.87 9.70
C ARG A 19 -16.27 -19.72 8.62
N GLU A 20 -17.44 -19.18 8.95
CA GLU A 20 -18.63 -19.18 8.08
C GLU A 20 -18.82 -17.90 7.25
N ASN A 21 -17.84 -17.00 7.24
CA ASN A 21 -17.93 -15.78 6.47
C ASN A 21 -17.72 -16.04 4.96
N THR A 22 -18.71 -15.68 4.14
CA THR A 22 -18.71 -15.83 2.67
C THR A 22 -17.82 -14.81 1.94
N ASP A 23 -17.25 -13.83 2.65
CA ASP A 23 -16.31 -12.87 2.08
C ASP A 23 -15.02 -13.56 1.61
N ARG A 24 -14.67 -13.37 0.33
CA ARG A 24 -13.42 -13.86 -0.29
C ARG A 24 -12.16 -13.38 0.44
N LEU A 25 -12.24 -12.26 1.18
CA LEU A 25 -11.14 -11.71 1.96
C LEU A 25 -11.28 -11.92 3.46
N ASN A 26 -12.15 -12.81 3.94
CA ASN A 26 -12.37 -13.09 5.36
C ASN A 26 -11.05 -13.35 6.14
N LYS A 27 -10.05 -13.97 5.50
CA LYS A 27 -8.74 -14.28 6.12
C LYS A 27 -7.89 -13.07 6.46
N VAL A 28 -8.22 -11.89 5.91
CA VAL A 28 -7.42 -10.66 6.08
C VAL A 28 -8.27 -9.43 6.41
N SER A 29 -9.60 -9.53 6.31
CA SER A 29 -10.52 -8.39 6.46
C SER A 29 -10.35 -7.69 7.80
N GLU A 30 -10.28 -8.44 8.89
CA GLU A 30 -10.16 -7.88 10.23
C GLU A 30 -8.83 -7.16 10.46
N VAL A 31 -7.72 -7.79 10.04
CA VAL A 31 -6.39 -7.17 10.12
C VAL A 31 -6.33 -5.91 9.26
N LEU A 32 -6.88 -5.96 8.04
CA LEU A 32 -6.94 -4.81 7.15
C LEU A 32 -7.73 -3.66 7.78
N ARG A 33 -8.90 -3.94 8.37
CA ARG A 33 -9.76 -2.97 9.04
C ARG A 33 -9.04 -2.29 10.22
N ILE A 34 -8.40 -3.08 11.09
CA ILE A 34 -7.65 -2.56 12.24
C ILE A 34 -6.51 -1.65 11.77
N LEU A 35 -5.74 -2.08 10.77
CA LEU A 35 -4.60 -1.31 10.27
C LEU A 35 -5.05 -0.02 9.59
N ILE A 36 -6.09 -0.05 8.74
CA ILE A 36 -6.63 1.16 8.10
C ILE A 36 -7.11 2.16 9.14
N LYS A 37 -7.86 1.71 10.17
CA LYS A 37 -8.30 2.60 11.26
C LYS A 37 -7.10 3.27 11.93
N ASN A 38 -6.04 2.53 12.20
CA ASN A 38 -4.83 3.08 12.80
C ASN A 38 -4.10 4.06 11.85
N TYR A 39 -4.03 3.77 10.55
CA TYR A 39 -3.41 4.67 9.58
C TYR A 39 -4.16 6.01 9.47
N GLN A 40 -5.48 5.96 9.43
CA GLN A 40 -6.33 7.15 9.36
C GLN A 40 -6.23 8.00 10.64
N ASN A 41 -6.14 7.37 11.81
CA ASN A 41 -6.05 8.08 13.09
C ASN A 41 -4.64 8.62 13.37
N ALA A 42 -3.58 7.96 12.89
CA ALA A 42 -2.20 8.30 13.23
C ALA A 42 -1.66 9.52 12.47
N TYR A 43 -2.25 9.88 11.32
CA TYR A 43 -1.74 10.97 10.50
C TYR A 43 -2.88 11.74 9.82
N SER A 44 -3.01 13.02 10.15
CA SER A 44 -3.89 13.93 9.42
C SER A 44 -3.17 14.43 8.16
N PRO A 45 -3.67 14.11 6.95
CA PRO A 45 -3.02 14.57 5.73
C PRO A 45 -3.16 16.07 5.56
N ASN A 46 -2.21 16.65 4.84
CA ASN A 46 -2.37 17.97 4.24
C ASN A 46 -3.50 17.96 3.20
N GLU A 47 -3.67 19.06 2.49
CA GLU A 47 -4.76 19.21 1.53
C GLU A 47 -4.78 18.12 0.44
N ALA A 48 -3.63 17.81 -0.16
CA ALA A 48 -3.54 16.90 -1.30
C ALA A 48 -3.50 15.42 -0.90
N LEU A 49 -4.30 14.62 -1.60
CA LEU A 49 -4.33 13.16 -1.53
C LEU A 49 -4.27 12.59 -2.95
N SER A 50 -3.61 11.44 -3.14
CA SER A 50 -3.62 10.73 -4.41
C SER A 50 -4.19 9.32 -4.30
N LEU A 51 -4.96 8.90 -5.30
CA LEU A 51 -5.54 7.56 -5.38
C LEU A 51 -5.05 6.88 -6.65
N ASP A 52 -4.46 5.71 -6.47
CA ASP A 52 -3.96 4.88 -7.57
C ASP A 52 -3.84 3.40 -7.16
N GLU A 53 -3.37 2.57 -8.08
CA GLU A 53 -3.32 1.13 -7.94
C GLU A 53 -1.91 0.63 -7.69
N SER A 54 -1.83 -0.32 -6.77
CA SER A 54 -0.63 -1.09 -6.47
C SER A 54 -0.86 -2.57 -6.74
N LEU A 55 0.21 -3.30 -7.04
CA LEU A 55 0.14 -4.71 -7.41
C LEU A 55 1.18 -5.53 -6.63
N LEU A 56 0.71 -6.35 -5.69
CA LEU A 56 1.54 -7.26 -4.94
C LEU A 56 1.74 -8.56 -5.74
N LEU A 57 2.99 -8.84 -6.12
CA LEU A 57 3.34 -10.03 -6.89
C LEU A 57 2.78 -11.32 -6.28
N HIS A 58 1.90 -12.02 -6.99
CA HIS A 58 1.38 -13.31 -6.56
C HIS A 58 1.06 -14.17 -7.78
N ARG A 59 1.69 -15.35 -7.87
CA ARG A 59 1.48 -16.29 -8.98
C ARG A 59 0.57 -17.47 -8.62
N GLY A 60 0.30 -17.69 -7.33
CA GLY A 60 -0.54 -18.79 -6.86
C GLY A 60 -1.99 -18.72 -7.33
N ARG A 61 -2.76 -19.77 -6.99
CA ARG A 61 -4.19 -19.84 -7.26
C ARG A 61 -4.94 -18.88 -6.33
N LEU A 62 -5.57 -17.88 -6.93
CA LEU A 62 -6.43 -16.90 -6.27
C LEU A 62 -7.40 -16.37 -7.32
N SER A 63 -8.71 -16.41 -7.03
CA SER A 63 -9.76 -16.01 -7.99
C SER A 63 -9.72 -14.54 -8.36
N SER A 64 -9.30 -13.66 -7.44
CA SER A 64 -9.19 -12.21 -7.66
C SER A 64 -7.80 -11.75 -8.14
N LYS A 65 -6.91 -12.66 -8.52
CA LYS A 65 -5.60 -12.32 -9.10
C LYS A 65 -5.80 -11.50 -10.38
N GLN A 66 -4.97 -10.47 -10.57
CA GLN A 66 -5.02 -9.58 -11.72
C GLN A 66 -3.73 -9.67 -12.53
N TYR A 67 -3.88 -9.49 -13.85
CA TYR A 67 -2.79 -9.25 -14.77
C TYR A 67 -2.78 -7.78 -15.18
N ILE A 68 -1.67 -7.07 -14.96
CA ILE A 68 -1.50 -5.67 -15.35
C ILE A 68 -0.20 -5.55 -16.14
N LYS A 69 -0.32 -5.42 -17.47
CA LYS A 69 0.81 -5.43 -18.42
C LYS A 69 1.91 -4.41 -18.08
N GLY A 70 1.53 -3.23 -17.61
CA GLY A 70 2.45 -2.11 -17.32
C GLY A 70 3.16 -2.16 -15.97
N LYS A 71 2.76 -3.05 -15.04
CA LYS A 71 3.40 -3.13 -13.72
C LYS A 71 4.54 -4.15 -13.75
N LYS A 72 5.63 -3.88 -13.01
CA LYS A 72 6.80 -4.78 -12.87
C LYS A 72 6.37 -6.20 -12.46
N ALA A 73 5.52 -6.28 -11.45
CA ALA A 73 4.86 -7.52 -11.05
C ALA A 73 3.63 -7.76 -11.93
N LYS A 74 3.78 -8.25 -13.16
CA LYS A 74 2.66 -8.41 -14.11
C LYS A 74 1.44 -9.18 -13.57
N TYR A 75 1.64 -10.12 -12.65
CA TYR A 75 0.59 -10.92 -12.01
C TYR A 75 0.58 -10.71 -10.50
N GLY A 76 -0.58 -10.39 -9.92
CA GLY A 76 -0.64 -10.17 -8.49
C GLY A 76 -2.01 -9.86 -7.91
N ILE A 77 -1.99 -9.49 -6.64
CA ILE A 77 -3.15 -9.03 -5.88
C ILE A 77 -3.19 -7.51 -6.03
N LYS A 78 -4.26 -7.00 -6.64
CA LYS A 78 -4.44 -5.57 -6.90
C LYS A 78 -4.99 -4.88 -5.65
N PHE A 79 -4.34 -3.78 -5.27
CA PHE A 79 -4.76 -2.87 -4.22
C PHE A 79 -5.09 -1.52 -4.84
N PHE A 80 -6.12 -0.87 -4.34
CA PHE A 80 -6.36 0.56 -4.51
C PHE A 80 -5.88 1.25 -3.24
N LYS A 81 -5.02 2.25 -3.36
CA LYS A 81 -4.42 2.94 -2.24
C LYS A 81 -4.76 4.42 -2.31
N LEU A 82 -5.09 5.01 -1.17
CA LEU A 82 -5.18 6.45 -0.98
C LEU A 82 -3.94 6.89 -0.18
N CYS A 83 -3.16 7.80 -0.74
CA CYS A 83 -1.88 8.23 -0.18
C CYS A 83 -1.76 9.75 -0.06
N SER A 84 -0.95 10.21 0.88
CA SER A 84 -0.39 11.57 0.81
C SER A 84 0.75 11.64 -0.20
N PRO A 85 1.12 12.84 -0.68
CA PRO A 85 2.23 13.00 -1.61
C PRO A 85 3.54 12.39 -1.09
N ASN A 86 3.85 12.49 0.20
CA ASN A 86 5.05 11.89 0.79
C ASN A 86 5.09 10.34 0.75
N GLY A 87 4.00 9.68 0.35
CA GLY A 87 3.88 8.21 0.28
C GLY A 87 3.22 7.57 1.50
N TYR A 88 2.72 8.35 2.46
CA TYR A 88 1.96 7.81 3.59
C TYR A 88 0.63 7.23 3.09
N ILE A 89 0.35 5.97 3.41
CA ILE A 89 -0.87 5.28 2.98
C ILE A 89 -1.96 5.46 4.03
N HIS A 90 -3.07 6.09 3.64
CA HIS A 90 -4.23 6.35 4.50
C HIS A 90 -5.29 5.27 4.45
N ASN A 91 -5.61 4.81 3.24
CA ASN A 91 -6.67 3.84 3.03
C ASN A 91 -6.29 2.85 1.94
N ILE A 92 -6.80 1.62 2.05
CA ILE A 92 -6.49 0.51 1.16
C ILE A 92 -7.77 -0.28 0.89
N GLU A 93 -8.11 -0.49 -0.37
CA GLU A 93 -9.13 -1.45 -0.77
C GLU A 93 -8.53 -2.53 -1.66
N ILE A 94 -8.77 -3.81 -1.32
CA ILE A 94 -8.26 -4.94 -2.08
C ILE A 94 -9.28 -5.36 -3.14
N TYR A 95 -8.84 -5.52 -4.38
CA TYR A 95 -9.71 -5.97 -5.46
C TYR A 95 -10.24 -7.39 -5.21
N LYS A 96 -11.57 -7.57 -5.20
CA LYS A 96 -12.24 -8.86 -4.95
C LYS A 96 -12.82 -9.54 -6.21
N GLY A 97 -12.60 -8.98 -7.40
CA GLY A 97 -13.24 -9.43 -8.64
C GLY A 97 -14.50 -8.63 -8.98
N LYS A 98 -15.40 -9.22 -9.78
CA LYS A 98 -16.71 -8.63 -10.08
C LYS A 98 -17.56 -8.60 -8.80
N GLN A 99 -17.93 -7.40 -8.36
CA GLN A 99 -18.94 -7.17 -7.33
C GLN A 99 -20.26 -6.69 -7.96
N ALA A 100 -21.38 -6.92 -7.27
CA ALA A 100 -22.67 -6.34 -7.61
C ALA A 100 -22.60 -4.80 -7.53
N VAL A 101 -23.35 -4.10 -8.38
CA VAL A 101 -23.32 -2.64 -8.48
C VAL A 101 -24.62 -2.09 -7.92
N HIS A 102 -24.52 -1.05 -7.09
CA HIS A 102 -25.71 -0.29 -6.74
C HIS A 102 -26.21 0.46 -8.00
N PRO A 103 -27.50 0.38 -8.37
CA PRO A 103 -28.00 0.92 -9.64
C PRO A 103 -27.63 2.39 -9.90
N GLU A 104 -27.50 3.17 -8.84
CA GLU A 104 -27.36 4.63 -8.87
C GLU A 104 -25.92 5.13 -9.06
N THR A 105 -24.91 4.26 -8.96
CA THR A 105 -23.50 4.68 -9.05
C THR A 105 -22.65 3.70 -9.84
N THR A 106 -21.64 4.22 -10.53
CA THR A 106 -20.65 3.34 -11.18
C THR A 106 -19.77 2.67 -10.12
N LYS A 107 -19.32 1.43 -10.38
CA LYS A 107 -18.34 0.72 -9.52
C LYS A 107 -17.16 1.60 -9.13
N LEU A 108 -16.68 2.38 -10.10
CA LEU A 108 -15.53 3.24 -9.94
C LEU A 108 -15.81 4.46 -9.06
N HIS A 109 -16.97 5.10 -9.22
CA HIS A 109 -17.37 6.18 -8.31
C HIS A 109 -17.50 5.65 -6.88
N SER A 110 -18.20 4.53 -6.71
CA SER A 110 -18.38 3.90 -5.41
C SER A 110 -17.04 3.55 -4.74
N LEU A 111 -16.06 3.03 -5.50
CA LEU A 111 -14.70 2.80 -5.02
C LEU A 111 -14.01 4.08 -4.53
N VAL A 112 -14.06 5.17 -5.31
CA VAL A 112 -13.46 6.45 -4.93
C VAL A 112 -14.09 6.98 -3.65
N PHE A 113 -15.42 6.93 -3.53
CA PHE A 113 -16.13 7.36 -2.32
C PHE A 113 -15.76 6.51 -1.10
N ARG A 114 -15.73 5.18 -1.21
CA ARG A 114 -15.32 4.30 -0.09
C ARG A 114 -13.89 4.58 0.39
N LEU A 115 -12.96 4.80 -0.54
CA LEU A 115 -11.58 5.11 -0.18
C LEU A 115 -11.46 6.50 0.47
N MET A 116 -12.24 7.46 -0.02
CA MET A 116 -12.25 8.83 0.47
C MET A 116 -13.11 9.08 1.70
N GLU A 117 -13.97 8.16 2.13
CA GLU A 117 -15.05 8.41 3.10
C GLU A 117 -14.59 9.20 4.34
N HIS A 118 -13.46 8.81 4.95
CA HIS A 118 -12.91 9.48 6.13
C HIS A 118 -12.39 10.92 5.86
N PHE A 119 -12.16 11.26 4.60
CA PHE A 119 -11.56 12.51 4.12
C PHE A 119 -12.56 13.38 3.33
N LEU A 120 -13.79 12.93 3.14
CA LEU A 120 -14.83 13.75 2.52
C LEU A 120 -15.23 14.89 3.46
N ASP A 121 -15.80 15.95 2.88
CA ASP A 121 -16.37 17.10 3.60
C ASP A 121 -15.37 17.98 4.37
N LYS A 122 -14.06 17.68 4.27
CA LYS A 122 -12.96 18.36 4.97
C LYS A 122 -12.17 19.36 4.12
N GLY A 123 -12.54 19.57 2.85
CA GLY A 123 -11.84 20.50 1.96
C GLY A 123 -10.60 19.92 1.28
N HIS A 124 -10.40 18.60 1.31
CA HIS A 124 -9.26 17.95 0.66
C HIS A 124 -9.28 18.06 -0.87
N HIS A 125 -8.11 17.85 -1.47
CA HIS A 125 -7.89 17.83 -2.90
C HIS A 125 -7.39 16.45 -3.36
N LEU A 126 -8.28 15.71 -4.02
CA LEU A 126 -8.02 14.39 -4.57
C LEU A 126 -7.39 14.48 -5.97
N VAL A 127 -6.23 13.86 -6.14
CA VAL A 127 -5.47 13.79 -7.38
C VAL A 127 -5.47 12.35 -7.89
N VAL A 128 -5.99 12.14 -9.10
CA VAL A 128 -6.16 10.78 -9.65
C VAL A 128 -5.87 10.71 -11.14
N ASP A 129 -5.62 9.51 -11.63
CA ASP A 129 -5.37 9.25 -13.04
C ASP A 129 -6.65 9.32 -13.91
N ASN A 130 -6.47 9.07 -15.20
CA ASN A 130 -7.56 9.06 -16.18
C ASN A 130 -8.52 7.87 -16.04
N TYR A 131 -8.13 6.80 -15.33
CA TYR A 131 -9.00 5.66 -15.06
C TYR A 131 -10.11 6.05 -14.07
N TYR A 132 -9.84 6.94 -13.11
CA TYR A 132 -10.85 7.41 -12.17
C TYR A 132 -11.63 8.64 -12.66
N ASN A 133 -10.94 9.59 -13.28
CA ASN A 133 -11.51 10.90 -13.54
C ASN A 133 -12.70 10.90 -14.52
N SER A 134 -13.74 11.64 -14.15
CA SER A 134 -14.84 12.05 -15.02
C SER A 134 -15.53 13.32 -14.51
N VAL A 135 -16.25 14.01 -15.40
CA VAL A 135 -17.05 15.20 -15.04
C VAL A 135 -18.11 14.87 -13.98
N PRO A 136 -18.89 13.77 -14.10
CA PRO A 136 -19.85 13.40 -13.05
C PRO A 136 -19.20 13.10 -11.69
N LEU A 137 -18.04 12.44 -11.65
CA LEU A 137 -17.33 12.17 -10.39
C LEU A 137 -16.90 13.47 -9.72
N SER A 138 -16.33 14.39 -10.50
CA SER A 138 -15.84 15.68 -10.01
C SER A 138 -16.97 16.53 -9.42
N ASN A 139 -18.14 16.53 -10.06
CA ASN A 139 -19.34 17.19 -9.52
C ASN A 139 -19.79 16.57 -8.19
N LYS A 140 -19.83 15.24 -8.07
CA LYS A 140 -20.22 14.55 -6.83
C LYS A 140 -19.22 14.80 -5.69
N LEU A 141 -17.92 14.84 -5.99
CA LEU A 141 -16.90 15.14 -4.98
C LEU A 141 -16.96 16.61 -4.53
N LEU A 142 -17.24 17.55 -5.44
CA LEU A 142 -17.50 18.93 -5.07
C LEU A 142 -18.71 19.10 -4.13
N GLN A 143 -19.78 18.32 -4.32
CA GLN A 143 -20.92 18.29 -3.40
C GLN A 143 -20.51 17.85 -1.99
N ARG A 144 -19.48 16.99 -1.88
CA ARG A 144 -18.88 16.52 -0.63
C ARG A 144 -17.61 17.30 -0.24
N LYS A 145 -17.60 18.61 -0.56
CA LYS A 145 -16.50 19.58 -0.30
C LYS A 145 -15.10 19.04 -0.59
N THR A 146 -14.94 18.28 -1.67
CA THR A 146 -13.68 17.68 -2.08
C THR A 146 -13.33 18.10 -3.50
N HIS A 147 -12.17 18.72 -3.66
CA HIS A 147 -11.67 19.08 -4.97
C HIS A 147 -11.06 17.86 -5.67
N THR A 148 -11.10 17.85 -6.99
CA THR A 148 -10.41 16.89 -7.85
C THR A 148 -9.50 17.55 -8.87
N THR A 149 -8.38 16.90 -9.17
CA THR A 149 -7.55 17.19 -10.35
C THR A 149 -6.99 15.90 -10.95
N GLY A 150 -6.86 15.85 -12.26
CA GLY A 150 -5.94 14.93 -12.91
C GLY A 150 -6.23 14.67 -14.37
N THR A 151 -5.57 13.67 -14.92
CA THR A 151 -5.70 13.37 -16.36
C THR A 151 -7.09 12.82 -16.67
N LEU A 152 -7.58 13.05 -17.89
CA LEU A 152 -8.94 12.70 -18.31
C LEU A 152 -8.92 11.94 -19.64
N ARG A 153 -9.68 10.84 -19.74
CA ARG A 153 -9.86 10.16 -21.04
C ARG A 153 -10.83 10.95 -21.91
N SER A 154 -10.52 11.09 -23.20
CA SER A 154 -11.31 11.85 -24.17
C SER A 154 -12.76 11.37 -24.28
N HIS A 155 -12.98 10.05 -24.26
CA HIS A 155 -14.30 9.41 -24.42
C HIS A 155 -15.17 9.37 -23.15
N ARG A 156 -14.78 10.06 -22.06
CA ARG A 156 -15.61 10.09 -20.85
C ARG A 156 -16.90 10.87 -21.09
N ARG A 157 -18.01 10.35 -20.56
CA ARG A 157 -19.30 11.03 -20.56
C ARG A 157 -19.20 12.38 -19.84
N GLY A 158 -19.76 13.41 -20.46
CA GLY A 158 -19.81 14.78 -19.93
C GLY A 158 -18.65 15.67 -20.36
N ASN A 159 -17.66 15.13 -21.10
CA ASN A 159 -16.58 15.96 -21.63
C ASN A 159 -17.10 16.92 -22.71
N PRO A 160 -16.68 18.20 -22.71
CA PRO A 160 -17.07 19.16 -23.73
C PRO A 160 -16.38 18.85 -25.06
N LYS A 161 -17.17 18.52 -26.10
CA LYS A 161 -16.66 18.13 -27.42
C LYS A 161 -15.73 19.19 -28.01
N ASN A 162 -16.08 20.48 -27.84
CA ASN A 162 -15.30 21.62 -28.33
C ASN A 162 -13.87 21.64 -27.81
N VAL A 163 -13.61 21.09 -26.63
CA VAL A 163 -12.24 20.94 -26.09
C VAL A 163 -11.62 19.64 -26.60
N THR A 164 -12.34 18.53 -26.51
CA THR A 164 -11.75 17.22 -26.82
C THR A 164 -11.36 17.06 -28.29
N SER A 165 -12.17 17.59 -29.22
CA SER A 165 -11.97 17.45 -30.67
C SER A 165 -11.09 18.52 -31.30
N LYS A 166 -10.81 19.63 -30.60
CA LYS A 166 -9.99 20.71 -31.14
C LYS A 166 -8.59 20.21 -31.46
N LYS A 167 -8.13 20.44 -32.68
CA LYS A 167 -6.73 20.25 -33.08
C LYS A 167 -5.91 21.42 -32.55
N LEU A 168 -4.81 21.10 -31.87
CA LEU A 168 -3.93 22.06 -31.23
C LEU A 168 -2.54 22.03 -31.89
N ASN A 169 -1.84 23.15 -31.86
CA ASN A 169 -0.40 23.25 -32.08
C ASN A 169 0.35 22.99 -30.76
N LYS A 170 1.65 22.66 -30.84
CA LYS A 170 2.46 22.44 -29.63
C LYS A 170 2.53 23.73 -28.81
N GLY A 171 2.25 23.63 -27.52
CA GLY A 171 2.16 24.76 -26.59
C GLY A 171 0.73 25.23 -26.36
N ASP A 172 -0.18 25.01 -27.31
CA ASP A 172 -1.56 25.48 -27.19
C ASP A 172 -2.26 24.82 -25.99
N HIS A 173 -3.03 25.65 -25.28
CA HIS A 173 -3.84 25.25 -24.14
C HIS A 173 -5.24 25.85 -24.30
N ILE A 174 -6.25 24.99 -24.25
CA ILE A 174 -7.65 25.40 -24.28
C ILE A 174 -8.38 24.77 -23.10
N TRP A 175 -9.46 25.40 -22.68
CA TRP A 175 -10.30 24.86 -21.62
C TRP A 175 -11.73 25.36 -21.76
N LEU A 176 -12.65 24.59 -21.21
CA LEU A 176 -14.03 25.01 -20.95
C LEU A 176 -14.39 24.66 -19.52
N ARG A 177 -15.32 25.43 -18.97
CA ARG A 177 -15.80 25.27 -17.61
C ARG A 177 -17.30 25.07 -17.59
N GLN A 178 -17.74 24.13 -16.75
CA GLN A 178 -19.13 24.05 -16.30
C GLN A 178 -19.14 24.22 -14.79
N ARG A 179 -19.76 25.30 -14.29
CA ARG A 179 -19.76 25.67 -12.86
C ARG A 179 -18.32 25.75 -12.30
N LYS A 180 -17.96 24.85 -11.38
CA LYS A 180 -16.61 24.76 -10.79
C LYS A 180 -15.72 23.68 -11.43
N VAL A 181 -16.19 22.99 -12.46
CA VAL A 181 -15.44 21.92 -13.13
C VAL A 181 -14.84 22.45 -14.44
N TYR A 182 -13.52 22.44 -14.53
CA TYR A 182 -12.77 22.78 -15.74
C TYR A 182 -12.33 21.49 -16.45
N VAL A 183 -12.52 21.44 -17.76
CA VAL A 183 -11.88 20.45 -18.63
C VAL A 183 -10.95 21.20 -19.57
N SER A 184 -9.68 20.83 -19.55
CA SER A 184 -8.66 21.44 -20.38
C SER A 184 -7.99 20.42 -21.30
N LYS A 185 -7.47 20.92 -22.41
CA LYS A 185 -6.64 20.18 -23.36
C LYS A 185 -5.41 21.02 -23.64
N TRP A 186 -4.25 20.41 -23.47
CA TRP A 186 -2.96 21.00 -23.76
C TRP A 186 -2.17 20.08 -24.66
N LYS A 187 -1.40 20.64 -25.59
CA LYS A 187 -0.54 19.85 -26.47
C LYS A 187 0.93 20.12 -26.17
N ASP A 188 1.58 19.11 -25.61
CA ASP A 188 3.04 19.03 -25.58
C ASP A 188 3.53 18.21 -26.77
N LYS A 189 4.23 17.08 -26.55
CA LYS A 189 4.50 16.08 -27.60
C LYS A 189 3.23 15.37 -28.06
N ARG A 190 2.25 15.25 -27.16
CA ARG A 190 0.93 14.64 -27.39
C ARG A 190 -0.13 15.46 -26.69
N ASP A 191 -1.38 15.27 -27.11
CA ASP A 191 -2.53 15.87 -26.45
C ASP A 191 -2.69 15.29 -25.03
N VAL A 192 -2.75 16.18 -24.04
CA VAL A 192 -3.04 15.86 -22.65
C VAL A 192 -4.36 16.51 -22.29
N LEU A 193 -5.36 15.69 -21.99
CA LEU A 193 -6.61 16.15 -21.40
C LEU A 193 -6.52 16.09 -19.89
N CYS A 194 -6.99 17.15 -19.24
CA CYS A 194 -7.01 17.30 -17.79
C CYS A 194 -8.40 17.74 -17.33
N ILE A 195 -8.76 17.36 -16.11
CA ILE A 195 -9.91 17.87 -15.39
C ILE A 195 -9.44 18.45 -14.07
N THR A 196 -9.97 19.60 -13.68
CA THR A 196 -9.72 20.17 -12.36
C THR A 196 -10.93 20.93 -11.84
N THR A 197 -11.08 20.96 -10.53
CA THR A 197 -12.12 21.74 -9.84
C THR A 197 -11.56 22.78 -8.88
N LYS A 198 -10.23 22.82 -8.74
CA LYS A 198 -9.53 23.67 -7.78
C LYS A 198 -8.83 24.83 -8.45
N TYR A 199 -8.18 24.55 -9.59
CA TYR A 199 -7.33 25.52 -10.27
C TYR A 199 -8.02 26.08 -11.49
N HIS A 200 -7.91 27.40 -11.68
CA HIS A 200 -8.21 28.00 -12.96
C HIS A 200 -7.09 27.60 -13.96
N PRO A 201 -7.43 26.98 -15.11
CA PRO A 201 -6.44 26.57 -16.09
C PRO A 201 -5.69 27.78 -16.65
N LYS A 202 -4.38 27.81 -16.44
CA LYS A 202 -3.49 28.88 -16.91
C LYS A 202 -2.12 28.29 -17.17
N ILE A 203 -1.47 28.71 -18.26
CA ILE A 203 -0.06 28.39 -18.51
C ILE A 203 0.81 29.11 -17.48
N ILE A 204 1.66 28.36 -16.81
CA ILE A 204 2.63 28.86 -15.84
C ILE A 204 4.04 28.42 -16.23
N GLU A 205 5.03 29.19 -15.80
CA GLU A 205 6.43 28.79 -15.89
C GLU A 205 6.79 27.86 -14.73
N VAL A 206 7.44 26.76 -15.06
CA VAL A 206 7.85 25.74 -14.09
C VAL A 206 9.27 25.34 -14.42
N ARG A 207 10.14 25.44 -13.42
CA ARG A 207 11.51 24.92 -13.53
C ARG A 207 11.50 23.40 -13.37
N ASN A 208 12.10 22.69 -14.32
CA ASN A 208 12.28 21.24 -14.22
C ASN A 208 13.46 20.87 -13.30
N SER A 209 13.67 19.57 -13.07
CA SER A 209 14.78 19.06 -12.25
C SER A 209 16.18 19.37 -12.82
N TYR A 210 16.26 19.69 -14.11
CA TYR A 210 17.50 20.06 -14.81
C TYR A 210 17.75 21.57 -14.80
N GLY A 211 16.89 22.36 -14.14
CA GLY A 211 17.00 23.82 -14.05
C GLY A 211 16.38 24.58 -15.22
N GLU A 212 15.88 23.89 -16.26
CA GLU A 212 15.29 24.49 -17.45
C GLU A 212 13.87 25.00 -17.15
N ILE A 213 13.53 26.16 -17.71
CA ILE A 213 12.20 26.75 -17.60
C ILE A 213 11.30 26.11 -18.67
N GLN A 214 10.17 25.56 -18.24
CA GLN A 214 9.15 24.97 -19.10
C GLN A 214 7.80 25.64 -18.85
N GLN A 215 7.08 25.94 -19.93
CA GLN A 215 5.70 26.40 -19.82
C GLN A 215 4.74 25.21 -19.84
N LYS A 216 3.94 25.06 -18.80
CA LYS A 216 2.89 24.04 -18.74
C LYS A 216 1.66 24.55 -17.99
N PRO A 217 0.46 24.00 -18.26
CA PRO A 217 -0.74 24.36 -17.51
C PRO A 217 -0.60 24.07 -16.01
N ARG A 218 -1.10 24.99 -15.18
CA ARG A 218 -1.07 24.91 -13.71
C ARG A 218 -1.65 23.59 -13.22
N GLU A 219 -2.81 23.18 -13.72
CA GLU A 219 -3.48 21.95 -13.30
C GLU A 219 -2.67 20.69 -13.61
N ILE A 220 -1.84 20.71 -14.67
CA ILE A 220 -0.94 19.61 -15.02
C ILE A 220 0.29 19.61 -14.10
N SER A 221 0.84 20.79 -13.79
CA SER A 221 1.92 20.93 -12.82
C SER A 221 1.51 20.39 -11.44
N GLU A 222 0.34 20.79 -10.97
CA GLU A 222 -0.25 20.38 -9.69
C GLU A 222 -0.55 18.87 -9.66
N TYR A 223 -1.02 18.31 -10.77
CA TYR A 223 -1.19 16.87 -10.91
C TYR A 223 0.14 16.13 -10.75
N ASN A 224 1.18 16.53 -11.48
CA ASN A 224 2.49 15.88 -11.45
C ASN A 224 3.15 15.94 -10.05
N LEU A 225 2.95 17.04 -9.33
CA LEU A 225 3.48 17.22 -7.97
C LEU A 225 2.88 16.21 -6.98
N ASN A 226 1.57 15.97 -7.09
CA ASN A 226 0.80 15.29 -6.05
C ASN A 226 0.45 13.82 -6.38
N MET A 227 0.39 13.42 -7.65
CA MET A 227 -0.05 12.07 -8.06
C MET A 227 0.85 10.93 -7.55
N SER A 228 2.15 11.20 -7.39
CA SER A 228 3.20 10.19 -7.14
C SER A 228 3.19 9.55 -5.74
N GLY A 229 2.23 9.86 -4.87
CA GLY A 229 2.14 9.29 -3.52
C GLY A 229 2.12 7.76 -3.49
N VAL A 230 1.28 7.12 -4.32
CA VAL A 230 1.19 5.65 -4.39
C VAL A 230 2.48 5.02 -4.92
N GLU A 231 3.09 5.62 -5.95
CA GLU A 231 4.36 5.15 -6.53
C GLU A 231 5.50 5.23 -5.52
N ARG A 232 5.59 6.32 -4.76
CA ARG A 232 6.56 6.48 -3.66
C ARG A 232 6.37 5.41 -2.58
N ALA A 233 5.12 5.16 -2.19
CA ALA A 233 4.80 4.12 -1.21
C ALA A 233 5.21 2.72 -1.70
N ASP A 234 4.95 2.41 -2.97
CA ASP A 234 5.34 1.14 -3.61
C ASP A 234 6.86 1.01 -3.71
N GLN A 235 7.56 2.09 -4.06
CA GLN A 235 9.02 2.14 -4.10
C GLN A 235 9.62 1.87 -2.72
N LEU A 236 9.17 2.59 -1.68
CA LEU A 236 9.63 2.41 -0.29
C LEU A 236 9.39 0.98 0.20
N THR A 237 8.23 0.42 -0.10
CA THR A 237 7.88 -0.96 0.28
C THR A 237 8.73 -2.00 -0.47
N SER A 238 9.21 -1.68 -1.68
CA SER A 238 10.01 -2.61 -2.49
C SER A 238 11.45 -2.77 -2.01
N TYR A 239 12.03 -1.77 -1.33
CA TYR A 239 13.43 -1.81 -0.89
C TYR A 239 13.71 -2.91 0.14
N TYR A 240 12.81 -3.08 1.11
CA TYR A 240 12.98 -4.03 2.22
C TYR A 240 11.74 -4.91 2.39
N SER A 241 11.26 -5.51 1.29
CA SER A 241 10.07 -6.36 1.33
C SER A 241 10.30 -7.66 2.10
N SER A 242 9.39 -7.96 3.03
CA SER A 242 9.41 -9.17 3.86
C SER A 242 8.70 -10.36 3.19
N SER A 243 8.13 -10.16 2.00
CA SER A 243 7.33 -11.17 1.29
C SER A 243 8.19 -12.30 0.72
N ARG A 244 7.89 -13.56 1.09
CA ARG A 244 8.55 -14.76 0.54
C ARG A 244 7.75 -15.40 -0.62
N LYS A 245 8.44 -16.13 -1.51
CA LYS A 245 7.86 -16.71 -2.74
C LYS A 245 6.76 -17.76 -2.47
N SER A 246 6.93 -18.63 -1.47
CA SER A 246 6.10 -19.82 -1.24
C SER A 246 4.99 -19.65 -0.19
N VAL A 247 4.50 -18.41 0.00
CA VAL A 247 3.53 -18.09 1.06
C VAL A 247 2.10 -18.04 0.50
N ARG A 248 1.15 -18.66 1.22
CA ARG A 248 -0.30 -18.58 0.90
C ARG A 248 -0.74 -17.13 0.77
N TRP A 249 -1.68 -16.84 -0.14
CA TRP A 249 -2.06 -15.47 -0.52
C TRP A 249 -2.37 -14.56 0.68
N TYR A 250 -3.13 -15.03 1.68
CA TYR A 250 -3.57 -14.21 2.81
C TYR A 250 -2.41 -13.84 3.73
N LYS A 251 -1.51 -14.80 4.03
CA LYS A 251 -0.28 -14.54 4.81
C LYS A 251 0.61 -13.54 4.08
N LYS A 252 0.67 -13.63 2.75
CA LYS A 252 1.43 -12.70 1.92
C LYS A 252 0.87 -11.28 1.99
N ILE A 253 -0.47 -11.13 1.97
CA ILE A 253 -1.12 -9.84 2.21
C ILE A 253 -0.80 -9.32 3.61
N VAL A 254 -0.93 -10.14 4.66
CA VAL A 254 -0.65 -9.69 6.04
C VAL A 254 0.79 -9.20 6.19
N ILE A 255 1.77 -9.95 5.67
CA ILE A 255 3.18 -9.53 5.68
C ILE A 255 3.36 -8.21 4.93
N HIS A 256 2.71 -8.05 3.77
CA HIS A 256 2.77 -6.80 3.02
C HIS A 256 2.14 -5.62 3.76
N LEU A 257 1.02 -5.86 4.48
CA LEU A 257 0.38 -4.84 5.31
C LEU A 257 1.27 -4.43 6.48
N LEU A 258 2.01 -5.36 7.08
CA LEU A 258 3.01 -5.06 8.12
C LEU A 258 4.21 -4.27 7.54
N ASP A 259 4.67 -4.61 6.34
CA ASP A 259 5.69 -3.80 5.66
C ASP A 259 5.18 -2.35 5.46
N ILE A 260 3.92 -2.18 5.05
CA ILE A 260 3.27 -0.87 4.95
C ILE A 260 3.21 -0.17 6.33
N THR A 261 2.86 -0.89 7.40
CA THR A 261 2.84 -0.32 8.76
C THR A 261 4.21 0.27 9.11
N VAL A 262 5.30 -0.47 8.84
CA VAL A 262 6.67 0.00 9.11
C VAL A 262 7.00 1.24 8.28
N ILE A 263 6.60 1.30 7.01
CA ILE A 263 6.80 2.49 6.16
C ILE A 263 6.00 3.68 6.69
N ASN A 264 4.72 3.50 7.03
CA ASN A 264 3.89 4.56 7.59
C ASN A 264 4.48 5.10 8.90
N SER A 265 4.92 4.22 9.81
CA SER A 265 5.59 4.61 11.05
C SER A 265 6.89 5.38 10.80
N PHE A 266 7.68 4.97 9.81
CA PHE A 266 8.90 5.68 9.41
C PHE A 266 8.60 7.08 8.87
N LEU A 267 7.57 7.22 8.02
CA LEU A 267 7.16 8.52 7.48
C LEU A 267 6.65 9.44 8.58
N LEU A 268 5.88 8.91 9.54
CA LEU A 268 5.42 9.66 10.70
C LEU A 268 6.60 10.09 11.59
N PHE A 269 7.56 9.19 11.85
CA PHE A 269 8.77 9.51 12.60
C PHE A 269 9.53 10.67 11.94
N ARG A 270 9.70 10.64 10.62
CA ARG A 270 10.36 11.73 9.88
C ARG A 270 9.61 13.05 9.98
N GLU A 271 8.28 13.02 9.96
CA GLU A 271 7.46 14.23 10.08
C GLU A 271 7.57 14.84 11.48
N ILE A 272 7.51 14.02 12.53
CA ILE A 272 7.67 14.47 13.93
C ILE A 272 9.07 15.05 14.16
N HIS A 273 10.09 14.39 13.61
CA HIS A 273 11.49 14.75 13.84
C HIS A 273 12.08 15.71 12.79
N LYS A 274 11.27 16.30 11.91
CA LYS A 274 11.73 17.15 10.79
C LYS A 274 12.64 18.31 11.20
N ASN A 275 12.45 18.84 12.40
CA ASN A 275 13.22 19.97 12.95
C ASN A 275 14.32 19.53 13.93
N THR A 276 14.62 18.23 14.01
CA THR A 276 15.62 17.68 14.94
C THR A 276 16.85 17.17 14.19
N LYS A 277 17.93 16.89 14.92
CA LYS A 277 19.16 16.30 14.37
C LYS A 277 18.94 14.89 13.79
N ILE A 278 17.89 14.19 14.20
CA ILE A 278 17.59 12.79 13.81
C ILE A 278 16.75 12.73 12.52
N LYS A 279 16.42 13.87 11.89
CA LYS A 279 15.60 13.94 10.67
C LYS A 279 16.13 13.12 9.49
N ASN A 280 17.43 12.84 9.47
CA ASN A 280 18.14 12.18 8.36
C ASN A 280 18.27 10.65 8.54
N ILE A 281 17.59 10.06 9.53
CA ILE A 281 17.61 8.60 9.71
C ILE A 281 17.17 7.89 8.42
N LYS A 282 17.96 6.91 7.98
CA LYS A 282 17.62 6.12 6.80
C LYS A 282 16.58 5.07 7.14
N LEU A 283 15.81 4.64 6.14
CA LEU A 283 14.79 3.59 6.33
C LEU A 283 15.39 2.30 6.91
N LEU A 284 16.60 1.92 6.49
CA LEU A 284 17.28 0.74 7.02
C LEU A 284 17.58 0.87 8.52
N GLU A 285 18.17 1.98 8.94
CA GLU A 285 18.50 2.28 10.33
C GLU A 285 17.25 2.28 11.22
N PHE A 286 16.16 2.90 10.74
CA PHE A 286 14.87 2.86 11.42
C PHE A 286 14.34 1.43 11.59
N ARG A 287 14.42 0.60 10.54
CA ARG A 287 14.00 -0.81 10.59
C ARG A 287 14.85 -1.63 11.55
N GLU A 288 16.17 -1.44 11.55
CA GLU A 288 17.07 -2.12 12.46
C GLU A 288 16.79 -1.75 13.92
N SER A 289 16.55 -0.46 14.19
CA SER A 289 16.13 0.03 15.51
C SER A 289 14.81 -0.63 15.96
N LEU A 290 13.82 -0.67 15.07
CA LEU A 290 12.54 -1.33 15.33
C LEU A 290 12.71 -2.83 15.62
N ILE A 291 13.52 -3.54 14.85
CA ILE A 291 13.81 -4.97 15.05
C ILE A 291 14.49 -5.20 16.39
N ARG A 292 15.48 -4.37 16.75
CA ARG A 292 16.17 -4.45 18.04
C ARG A 292 15.20 -4.23 19.20
N SER A 293 14.32 -3.25 19.10
CA SER A 293 13.30 -2.97 20.11
C SER A 293 12.28 -4.10 20.24
N LEU A 294 11.77 -4.66 19.14
CA LEU A 294 10.78 -5.76 19.19
C LEU A 294 11.35 -7.09 19.70
N LEU A 295 12.69 -7.25 19.67
CA LEU A 295 13.38 -8.47 20.10
C LEU A 295 14.16 -8.26 21.41
N ASP A 296 14.01 -7.11 22.07
CA ASP A 296 14.74 -6.72 23.28
C ASP A 296 16.27 -6.93 23.16
N ILE A 297 16.82 -6.57 22.01
CA ILE A 297 18.25 -6.68 21.71
C ILE A 297 18.97 -5.44 22.23
N SER A 298 19.97 -5.63 23.10
CA SER A 298 20.80 -4.53 23.60
C SER A 298 21.51 -3.79 22.45
N PRO A 299 21.63 -2.44 22.53
CA PRO A 299 22.45 -1.66 21.59
C PRO A 299 23.88 -2.18 21.46
N ASP A 300 24.44 -2.69 22.56
CA ASP A 300 25.84 -3.14 22.64
C ASP A 300 26.09 -4.43 21.85
N MET A 301 25.02 -5.16 21.51
CA MET A 301 25.12 -6.38 20.72
C MET A 301 25.33 -6.03 19.25
N LYS A 302 26.56 -6.25 18.79
CA LYS A 302 26.98 -5.96 17.42
C LYS A 302 27.01 -7.22 16.53
N ASP A 303 27.13 -8.41 17.12
CA ASP A 303 27.26 -9.68 16.38
C ASP A 303 26.07 -10.63 16.64
N GLY A 304 25.54 -11.24 15.58
CA GLY A 304 24.52 -12.27 15.66
C GLY A 304 24.93 -13.49 16.51
N ARG A 305 26.23 -13.78 16.64
CA ARG A 305 26.73 -14.83 17.54
C ARG A 305 26.46 -14.51 19.02
N GLN A 306 26.48 -13.23 19.40
CA GLN A 306 26.16 -12.79 20.76
C GLN A 306 24.68 -13.00 21.09
N LEU A 307 23.79 -12.83 20.10
CA LEU A 307 22.35 -13.09 20.23
C LEU A 307 22.06 -14.57 20.48
N VAL A 308 22.73 -15.46 19.75
CA VAL A 308 22.56 -16.92 19.91
C VAL A 308 23.07 -17.38 21.28
N ARG A 309 24.22 -16.85 21.74
CA ARG A 309 24.78 -17.17 23.06
C ARG A 309 23.87 -16.74 24.21
N LYS A 310 23.28 -15.53 24.16
CA LYS A 310 22.32 -15.07 25.17
C LYS A 310 21.02 -15.89 25.16
N GLY A 311 20.53 -16.27 23.97
CA GLY A 311 19.40 -17.18 23.84
C GLY A 311 19.65 -18.57 24.45
N ALA A 312 20.87 -19.10 24.31
CA ALA A 312 21.28 -20.35 24.93
C ALA A 312 21.40 -20.24 26.46
N LEU A 313 21.92 -19.12 26.97
CA LEU A 313 22.02 -18.83 28.42
C LEU A 313 20.64 -18.63 29.09
N ASN A 314 19.68 -18.04 28.39
CA ASN A 314 18.31 -17.92 28.89
C ASN A 314 17.57 -19.27 28.86
N CYS A 315 17.87 -20.13 27.88
CA CYS A 315 17.33 -21.49 27.81
C CYS A 315 17.92 -22.38 28.93
N SER A 316 19.18 -22.18 29.32
CA SER A 316 19.81 -22.92 30.43
C SER A 316 19.36 -22.43 31.81
N ARG A 317 18.85 -21.19 31.93
CA ARG A 317 18.23 -20.67 33.16
C ARG A 317 16.81 -21.16 33.41
N SER A 318 16.13 -21.70 32.39
CA SER A 318 15.01 -22.61 32.60
C SER A 318 15.55 -23.97 33.05
N LYS A 319 16.13 -24.04 34.26
CA LYS A 319 16.18 -25.31 34.98
C LYS A 319 14.74 -25.76 35.09
N ARG A 320 14.41 -26.83 34.37
CA ARG A 320 13.23 -27.63 34.68
C ARG A 320 13.33 -27.92 36.17
N SER A 321 12.49 -27.32 36.99
CA SER A 321 12.03 -28.01 38.18
C SER A 321 11.33 -29.25 37.64
N THR A 322 12.04 -30.37 37.63
CA THR A 322 11.42 -31.69 37.55
C THR A 322 10.37 -31.71 38.67
N PRO A 323 9.07 -31.86 38.36
CA PRO A 323 8.12 -32.24 39.39
C PRO A 323 8.65 -33.55 39.98
N SER A 324 8.67 -33.66 41.31
CA SER A 324 8.86 -34.95 41.98
C SER A 324 7.89 -35.96 41.37
N ASN A 325 8.37 -37.17 41.14
CA ASN A 325 7.57 -38.30 40.67
C ASN A 325 6.44 -38.59 41.66
N GLU A 326 5.31 -37.91 41.49
CA GLU A 326 4.02 -38.38 41.94
C GLU A 326 3.17 -38.59 40.68
N THR A 327 2.72 -39.82 40.54
CA THR A 327 2.04 -40.44 39.40
C THR A 327 0.90 -39.60 38.83
N CYS A 328 1.02 -39.19 37.56
CA CYS A 328 -0.08 -38.70 36.73
C CYS A 328 -0.40 -39.75 35.64
N PRO A 329 -1.62 -40.33 35.55
CA PRO A 329 -1.86 -41.54 34.74
C PRO A 329 -2.02 -41.33 33.22
N LEU A 330 -1.65 -40.18 32.66
CA LEU A 330 -1.91 -39.85 31.25
C LEU A 330 -0.72 -39.11 30.61
N GLU A 331 0.37 -39.83 30.36
CA GLU A 331 1.49 -39.33 29.55
C GLU A 331 1.41 -39.85 28.11
N HIS A 332 1.44 -38.92 27.15
CA HIS A 332 1.68 -39.24 25.75
C HIS A 332 3.16 -39.65 25.57
N ILE A 333 3.38 -40.91 25.19
CA ILE A 333 4.72 -41.45 24.89
C ILE A 333 5.16 -40.99 23.50
N LEU A 334 6.35 -40.41 23.39
CA LEU A 334 7.03 -40.22 22.11
C LEU A 334 7.69 -41.54 21.70
N GLU A 335 6.96 -42.40 21.00
CA GLU A 335 7.57 -43.55 20.33
C GLU A 335 8.52 -43.06 19.22
N LYS A 336 9.77 -43.54 19.29
CA LYS A 336 10.71 -43.39 18.17
C LYS A 336 10.23 -44.30 17.05
N ILE A 337 9.93 -43.70 15.90
CA ILE A 337 9.59 -44.45 14.68
C ILE A 337 10.78 -45.39 14.36
N PRO A 338 10.56 -46.72 14.29
CA PRO A 338 11.60 -47.66 13.94
C PRO A 338 12.05 -47.42 12.51
N VAL A 339 13.36 -47.61 12.28
CA VAL A 339 13.95 -47.48 10.96
C VAL A 339 13.48 -48.68 10.12
N PRO A 340 13.07 -48.49 8.85
CA PRO A 340 12.63 -49.61 8.00
C PRO A 340 13.70 -50.69 7.88
N GLU A 341 13.29 -51.96 7.88
CA GLU A 341 14.15 -53.07 7.47
C GLU A 341 14.72 -52.72 6.08
N ASN A 342 16.06 -52.64 5.97
CA ASN A 342 16.85 -52.24 4.80
C ASN A 342 17.29 -50.76 4.68
N TYR A 343 17.16 -49.92 5.72
CA TYR A 343 17.75 -48.57 5.68
C TYR A 343 19.28 -48.59 5.91
N ALA A 344 20.06 -48.66 4.82
CA ALA A 344 21.50 -48.42 4.85
C ALA A 344 21.81 -46.93 4.55
N ARG A 345 22.39 -46.23 5.53
CA ARG A 345 22.86 -44.85 5.37
C ARG A 345 24.09 -44.87 4.46
N LYS A 346 23.97 -44.44 3.20
CA LYS A 346 25.15 -44.26 2.32
C LYS A 346 26.11 -43.26 2.97
N ALA A 347 27.25 -43.74 3.44
CA ALA A 347 28.38 -42.90 3.78
C ALA A 347 29.00 -42.41 2.47
N THR A 348 28.90 -41.12 2.20
CA THR A 348 29.71 -40.48 1.17
C THR A 348 31.13 -40.35 1.71
N SER A 349 32.05 -41.15 1.19
CA SER A 349 33.50 -40.94 1.25
C SER A 349 33.91 -39.73 0.42
#